data_AF-A0A950TXQ9-F1
#
_entry.id   AF-A0A950TXQ9-F1
#
_cell.length_a   1.000
_cell.length_b   1.000
_cell.length_c   1.000
_cell.angle_alpha   90.00
_cell.angle_beta   90.00
_cell.angle_gamma   90.00
#
_symmetry.space_group_name_H-M   'P 1'
#
loop_
_entity.id
_entity.type
_entity.pdbx_description
1 polymer ?
#
loop_
_entity_poly.entity_id
_entity_poly.type
_entity_poly.pdbx_seq_one_letter_code
_entity_poly.pdbx_strand_id
1 'polypeptide(L)'
;MRAASSAPPLTSPARGKPAFTRLQSPPPLPALVHPRSPVPGGKSGTGFFVAEDGSLLTAAHVVTGCSRVQILSSLVPLLPAAVVARDMAHDVALLRVPQMHPPAVLPLARKPLPNHPLLVLGYPASAGPTNAAEAVASLQNQKLPSYVGSMADPREVVWIQSAPVTHGYSGGPIVDTRSGAVVGLVKAMVEGDFLRRIDGMPANGMAIGPSTTRLKSFLQREAPQLDRMPDNGTREDATTTARRATVHVLCWP
;
A
#
# COMPACT_ATOMS: atom_id res chain seq x y z
N MET A 1 45.84 56.86 49.04
CA MET A 1 45.95 55.90 47.91
C MET A 1 44.81 54.88 48.01
N ARG A 2 43.83 54.96 47.10
CA ARG A 2 42.83 53.91 46.84
C ARG A 2 42.52 53.97 45.34
N ALA A 3 42.87 52.91 44.62
CA ALA A 3 42.63 52.78 43.18
C ALA A 3 41.18 52.36 42.93
N ALA A 4 40.46 53.08 42.08
CA ALA A 4 39.17 52.69 41.55
C ALA A 4 39.39 51.99 40.20
N SER A 5 39.00 50.72 40.12
CA SER A 5 39.02 49.90 38.90
C SER A 5 37.71 50.11 38.14
N SER A 6 37.78 50.62 36.92
CA SER A 6 36.62 50.79 36.02
C SER A 6 36.48 49.57 35.10
N ALA A 7 35.34 48.88 35.17
CA ALA A 7 34.97 47.81 34.24
C ALA A 7 34.54 48.38 32.86
N PRO A 8 34.75 47.65 31.75
CA PRO A 8 34.36 48.10 30.42
C PRO A 8 32.86 47.87 30.15
N PRO A 9 32.25 48.60 29.20
CA PRO A 9 30.83 48.45 28.89
C PRO A 9 30.54 47.19 28.08
N LEU A 10 29.44 46.52 28.42
CA LEU A 10 28.87 45.39 27.67
C LEU A 10 28.23 45.90 26.36
N THR A 11 28.86 45.62 25.23
CA THR A 11 28.26 45.83 23.91
C THR A 11 27.20 44.76 23.63
N SER A 12 25.96 45.20 23.39
CA SER A 12 24.83 44.34 22.99
C SER A 12 25.00 43.88 21.53
N PRO A 13 24.87 42.57 21.21
CA PRO A 13 24.91 42.14 19.82
C PRO A 13 23.60 42.49 19.11
N ALA A 14 23.74 43.16 17.97
CA ALA A 14 22.63 43.53 17.09
C ALA A 14 21.83 42.29 16.65
N ARG A 15 20.52 42.39 16.82
CA ARG A 15 19.54 41.35 16.49
C ARG A 15 19.40 41.24 14.96
N GLY A 16 20.17 40.35 14.34
CA GLY A 16 20.01 40.01 12.93
C GLY A 16 18.62 39.40 12.67
N LYS A 17 17.87 39.96 11.72
CA LYS A 17 16.61 39.37 11.25
C LYS A 17 16.92 37.98 10.65
N PRO A 18 16.16 36.92 10.98
CA PRO A 18 16.36 35.64 10.32
C PRO A 18 16.04 35.80 8.84
N ALA A 19 17.03 35.54 7.99
CA ALA A 19 16.83 35.37 6.57
C ALA A 19 15.89 34.18 6.38
N PHE A 20 14.66 34.44 5.97
CA PHE A 20 13.80 33.41 5.40
C PHE A 20 14.45 32.98 4.08
N THR A 21 15.32 31.98 4.15
CA THR A 21 15.72 31.20 2.98
C THR A 21 14.42 30.71 2.36
N ARG A 22 14.10 31.22 1.17
CA ARG A 22 12.97 30.77 0.37
C ARG A 22 13.09 29.25 0.28
N LEU A 23 12.23 28.51 0.99
CA LEU A 23 12.07 27.08 0.81
C LEU A 23 11.86 26.89 -0.69
N GLN A 24 12.87 26.33 -1.37
CA GLN A 24 12.74 25.97 -2.76
C GLN A 24 11.51 25.07 -2.83
N SER A 25 10.54 25.46 -3.65
CA SER A 25 9.39 24.63 -3.95
C SER A 25 9.92 23.26 -4.35
N PRO A 26 9.46 22.18 -3.70
CA PRO A 26 10.00 20.85 -3.95
C PRO A 26 9.89 20.54 -5.45
N PRO A 27 10.88 19.83 -6.02
CA PRO A 27 10.80 19.43 -7.42
C PRO A 27 9.48 18.70 -7.65
N PRO A 28 8.78 18.96 -8.78
CA PRO A 28 7.57 18.22 -9.11
C PRO A 28 7.93 16.74 -9.13
N LEU A 29 7.17 15.92 -8.39
CA LEU A 29 7.35 14.48 -8.46
C LEU A 29 7.18 14.04 -9.92
N PRO A 30 8.01 13.09 -10.41
CA PRO A 30 7.66 12.36 -11.60
C PRO A 30 6.30 11.69 -11.35
N ALA A 31 5.41 11.73 -12.34
CA ALA A 31 4.16 10.99 -12.31
C ALA A 31 4.44 9.56 -11.82
N LEU A 32 3.62 9.03 -10.90
CA LEU A 32 3.68 7.63 -10.46
C LEU A 32 4.02 6.77 -11.67
N VAL A 33 5.27 6.31 -11.73
CA VAL A 33 5.76 5.64 -12.92
C VAL A 33 4.99 4.33 -12.94
N HIS A 34 4.18 4.11 -13.96
CA HIS A 34 3.57 2.81 -14.21
C HIS A 34 4.44 2.09 -15.23
N PRO A 35 5.47 1.31 -14.82
CA PRO A 35 6.22 0.46 -15.74
C PRO A 35 5.28 -0.42 -16.58
N ARG A 36 5.73 -0.73 -17.80
CA ARG A 36 4.97 -1.58 -18.74
C ARG A 36 4.60 -2.89 -18.05
N SER A 37 3.34 -3.27 -18.17
CA SER A 37 2.83 -4.49 -17.57
C SER A 37 3.60 -5.71 -18.08
N PRO A 38 3.89 -6.70 -17.22
CA PRO A 38 4.61 -7.92 -17.60
C PRO A 38 3.83 -8.82 -18.58
N VAL A 39 2.61 -8.42 -18.95
CA VAL A 39 1.72 -9.13 -19.85
C VAL A 39 1.72 -8.40 -21.20
N PRO A 40 2.24 -9.01 -22.28
CA PRO A 40 2.22 -8.40 -23.61
C PRO A 40 0.78 -8.04 -24.03
N GLY A 41 0.54 -6.75 -24.26
CA GLY A 41 -0.77 -6.23 -24.67
C GLY A 41 -1.83 -6.15 -23.57
N GLY A 42 -1.49 -6.40 -22.30
CA GLY A 42 -2.41 -6.32 -21.16
C GLY A 42 -1.88 -5.47 -20.01
N LYS A 43 -2.66 -5.34 -18.94
CA LYS A 43 -2.22 -4.84 -17.63
C LYS A 43 -2.20 -5.96 -16.60
N SER A 44 -1.43 -5.80 -15.54
CA SER A 44 -1.52 -6.72 -14.41
C SER A 44 -1.27 -6.05 -13.07
N GLY A 45 -1.70 -6.73 -12.02
CA GLY A 45 -1.52 -6.34 -10.63
C GLY A 45 -1.81 -7.52 -9.71
N THR A 46 -2.15 -7.21 -8.47
CA THR A 46 -2.46 -8.20 -7.45
C THR A 46 -3.89 -8.01 -6.97
N GLY A 47 -4.52 -9.07 -6.50
CA GLY A 47 -5.73 -9.02 -5.71
C GLY A 47 -5.69 -10.07 -4.61
N PHE A 48 -6.67 -10.03 -3.71
CA PHE A 48 -6.76 -11.01 -2.62
C PHE A 48 -8.21 -11.31 -2.26
N PHE A 49 -8.50 -12.58 -1.97
CA PHE A 49 -9.83 -13.01 -1.58
C PHE A 49 -10.20 -12.48 -0.21
N VAL A 50 -11.42 -11.95 -0.12
CA VAL A 50 -12.02 -11.43 1.13
C VAL A 50 -13.21 -12.27 1.58
N ALA A 51 -13.66 -13.23 0.76
CA ALA A 51 -14.78 -14.10 1.07
C ALA A 51 -14.73 -15.44 0.33
N GLU A 52 -15.27 -16.46 1.00
CA GLU A 52 -15.33 -17.86 0.54
C GLU A 52 -16.19 -18.06 -0.70
N ASP A 53 -17.03 -17.08 -1.00
CA ASP A 53 -17.83 -17.14 -2.20
C ASP A 53 -16.95 -17.00 -3.46
N GLY A 54 -15.76 -16.39 -3.34
CA GLY A 54 -14.84 -16.07 -4.44
C GLY A 54 -14.79 -14.57 -4.76
N SER A 55 -15.19 -13.71 -3.81
CA SER A 55 -15.02 -12.26 -3.88
C SER A 55 -13.59 -11.86 -3.50
N LEU A 56 -13.00 -10.96 -4.28
CA LEU A 56 -11.65 -10.45 -4.04
C LEU A 56 -11.56 -8.94 -4.27
N LEU A 57 -10.62 -8.30 -3.59
CA LEU A 57 -10.28 -6.90 -3.79
C LEU A 57 -9.01 -6.74 -4.63
N THR A 58 -8.95 -5.66 -5.40
CA THR A 58 -7.76 -5.21 -6.15
C THR A 58 -7.78 -3.69 -6.28
N ALA A 59 -6.74 -3.10 -6.88
CA ALA A 59 -6.74 -1.68 -7.19
C ALA A 59 -7.62 -1.38 -8.41
N ALA A 60 -8.39 -0.30 -8.37
CA ALA A 60 -9.32 0.04 -9.45
C ALA A 60 -8.59 0.31 -10.78
N HIS A 61 -7.41 0.95 -10.72
CA HIS A 61 -6.62 1.24 -11.92
C HIS A 61 -6.12 -0.02 -12.62
N VAL A 62 -5.86 -1.12 -11.90
CA VAL A 62 -5.42 -2.41 -12.48
C VAL A 62 -6.46 -2.94 -13.44
N VAL A 63 -7.74 -2.80 -13.08
CA VAL A 63 -8.85 -3.31 -13.88
C VAL A 63 -9.49 -2.25 -14.76
N THR A 64 -8.98 -1.01 -14.82
CA THR A 64 -9.63 0.04 -15.61
C THR A 64 -9.37 -0.13 -17.11
N GLY A 65 -10.44 -0.08 -17.91
CA GLY A 65 -10.39 -0.18 -19.37
C GLY A 65 -10.16 -1.60 -19.90
N CYS A 66 -10.39 -2.63 -19.09
CA CYS A 66 -10.24 -4.03 -19.52
C CYS A 66 -11.55 -4.55 -20.12
N SER A 67 -11.49 -5.19 -21.29
CA SER A 67 -12.58 -6.02 -21.84
C SER A 67 -12.71 -7.35 -21.10
N ARG A 68 -11.59 -7.88 -20.59
CA ARG A 68 -11.53 -9.16 -19.88
C ARG A 68 -10.58 -9.09 -18.70
N VAL A 69 -11.04 -9.56 -17.55
CA VAL A 69 -10.22 -9.73 -16.34
C VAL A 69 -10.11 -11.21 -16.01
N GLN A 70 -8.89 -11.64 -15.68
CA GLN A 70 -8.61 -13.00 -15.24
C GLN A 70 -7.76 -12.98 -13.97
N ILE A 71 -7.81 -14.06 -13.21
CA ILE A 71 -6.94 -14.27 -12.06
C ILE A 71 -6.20 -15.60 -12.16
N LEU A 72 -5.05 -15.70 -11.51
CA LEU A 72 -4.31 -16.95 -11.32
C LEU A 72 -3.40 -16.89 -10.09
N SER A 73 -3.01 -18.06 -9.57
CA SER A 73 -1.91 -18.21 -8.61
C SER A 73 -1.31 -19.60 -8.76
N SER A 74 -0.42 -20.00 -7.85
CA SER A 74 0.07 -21.38 -7.75
C SER A 74 -1.03 -22.37 -7.33
N LEU A 75 -2.12 -21.88 -6.71
CA LEU A 75 -3.25 -22.69 -6.22
C LEU A 75 -4.55 -22.45 -6.99
N VAL A 76 -4.60 -21.39 -7.78
CA VAL A 76 -5.76 -20.99 -8.58
C VAL A 76 -5.38 -21.07 -10.06
N PRO A 77 -6.06 -21.91 -10.87
CA PRO A 77 -5.84 -21.91 -12.30
C PRO A 77 -6.25 -20.57 -12.91
N LEU A 78 -5.94 -20.35 -14.19
CA LEU A 78 -6.38 -19.15 -14.88
C LEU A 78 -7.91 -19.12 -14.99
N LEU A 79 -8.56 -18.22 -14.25
CA LEU A 79 -10.02 -18.12 -14.19
C LEU A 79 -10.50 -16.71 -14.58
N PRO A 80 -11.64 -16.58 -15.27
CA PRO A 80 -12.25 -15.28 -15.52
C PRO A 80 -12.80 -14.68 -14.23
N ALA A 81 -12.67 -13.36 -14.07
CA ALA A 81 -13.24 -12.61 -12.96
C ALA A 81 -14.15 -11.50 -13.50
N ALA A 82 -15.32 -11.36 -12.89
CA ALA A 82 -16.23 -10.25 -13.16
C ALA A 82 -15.86 -9.06 -12.27
N VAL A 83 -15.91 -7.86 -12.83
CA VAL A 83 -15.79 -6.63 -12.04
C VAL A 83 -17.17 -6.28 -11.50
N VAL A 84 -17.35 -6.36 -10.18
CA VAL A 84 -18.63 -6.09 -9.51
C VAL A 84 -18.79 -4.59 -9.27
N ALA A 85 -17.76 -3.95 -8.72
CA ALA A 85 -17.78 -2.54 -8.40
C ALA A 85 -16.39 -1.91 -8.48
N ARG A 86 -16.35 -0.60 -8.68
CA ARG A 86 -15.12 0.21 -8.70
C ARG A 86 -15.35 1.52 -7.96
N ASP A 87 -14.39 1.90 -7.11
CA ASP A 87 -14.29 3.23 -6.53
C ASP A 87 -12.96 3.84 -7.01
N MET A 88 -13.03 4.62 -8.09
CA MET A 88 -11.86 5.24 -8.71
C MET A 88 -11.23 6.32 -7.81
N ALA A 89 -12.01 6.95 -6.93
CA ALA A 89 -11.51 7.98 -6.04
C ALA A 89 -10.57 7.38 -4.98
N HIS A 90 -10.93 6.20 -4.46
CA HIS A 90 -10.16 5.48 -3.45
C HIS A 90 -9.28 4.35 -4.02
N ASP A 91 -9.33 4.16 -5.34
CA ASP A 91 -8.57 3.17 -6.10
C ASP A 91 -8.73 1.73 -5.60
N VAL A 92 -9.98 1.33 -5.37
CA VAL A 92 -10.35 -0.04 -5.00
C VAL A 92 -11.41 -0.58 -5.94
N ALA A 93 -11.30 -1.86 -6.30
CA ALA A 93 -12.30 -2.59 -7.05
C ALA A 93 -12.63 -3.92 -6.37
N LEU A 94 -13.90 -4.30 -6.47
CA LEU A 94 -14.41 -5.61 -6.07
C LEU A 94 -14.54 -6.47 -7.32
N LEU A 95 -13.87 -7.61 -7.33
CA LEU A 95 -14.03 -8.64 -8.35
C LEU A 95 -14.70 -9.88 -7.77
N ARG A 96 -15.26 -10.69 -8.65
CA ARG A 96 -15.92 -11.94 -8.31
C ARG A 96 -15.56 -13.03 -9.30
N VAL A 97 -15.13 -14.19 -8.79
CA VAL A 97 -14.98 -15.41 -9.58
C VAL A 97 -16.12 -16.37 -9.24
N PRO A 98 -17.15 -16.50 -10.09
CA PRO A 98 -18.31 -17.32 -9.79
C PRO A 98 -17.91 -18.79 -9.55
N GLN A 99 -18.63 -19.46 -8.64
CA GLN A 99 -18.52 -20.91 -8.41
C GLN A 99 -17.12 -21.42 -8.02
N MET A 100 -16.27 -20.52 -7.50
CA MET A 100 -14.95 -20.86 -6.96
C MET A 100 -15.00 -20.83 -5.44
N HIS A 101 -14.32 -21.81 -4.82
CA HIS A 101 -13.93 -21.74 -3.41
C HIS A 101 -12.46 -21.32 -3.37
N PRO A 102 -12.13 -20.16 -2.76
CA PRO A 102 -10.75 -19.71 -2.71
C PRO A 102 -9.91 -20.62 -1.81
N PRO A 103 -8.59 -20.74 -2.06
CA PRO A 103 -7.72 -21.53 -1.20
C PRO A 103 -7.61 -20.99 0.23
N ALA A 104 -7.82 -19.69 0.40
CA ALA A 104 -7.88 -18.97 1.67
C ALA A 104 -8.55 -17.60 1.46
N VAL A 105 -9.01 -16.99 2.54
CA VAL A 105 -9.57 -15.63 2.56
C VAL A 105 -8.85 -14.78 3.61
N LEU A 106 -8.77 -13.47 3.39
CA LEU A 106 -8.19 -12.55 4.36
C LEU A 106 -9.26 -11.64 4.98
N PRO A 107 -9.41 -11.65 6.32
CA PRO A 107 -10.33 -10.75 7.00
C PRO A 107 -9.77 -9.31 6.99
N LEU A 108 -10.67 -8.32 7.00
CA LEU A 108 -10.27 -6.91 7.15
C LEU A 108 -10.15 -6.54 8.64
N ALA A 109 -9.01 -5.94 9.03
CA ALA A 109 -8.75 -5.54 10.40
C ALA A 109 -9.86 -4.65 11.00
N ARG A 110 -10.25 -4.90 12.26
CA ARG A 110 -11.31 -4.15 12.95
C ARG A 110 -10.88 -2.77 13.45
N LYS A 111 -9.59 -2.61 13.73
CA LYS A 111 -9.00 -1.36 14.21
C LYS A 111 -7.71 -1.10 13.45
N PRO A 112 -7.34 0.17 13.20
CA PRO A 112 -5.99 0.52 12.77
C PRO A 112 -4.99 -0.05 13.77
N LEU A 113 -3.95 -0.73 13.27
CA LEU A 113 -3.04 -1.48 14.14
C LEU A 113 -1.83 -0.65 14.59
N PRO A 114 -1.32 -0.93 15.82
CA PRO A 114 -0.05 -0.39 16.34
C PRO A 114 1.16 -0.91 15.55
N ASN A 115 2.36 -0.40 15.87
CA ASN A 115 3.69 -0.76 15.35
C ASN A 115 4.00 -2.29 15.34
N HIS A 116 3.34 -3.06 14.48
CA HIS A 116 3.60 -4.47 14.23
C HIS A 116 4.23 -4.66 12.85
N PRO A 117 5.02 -5.73 12.66
CA PRO A 117 5.50 -6.10 11.34
C PRO A 117 4.33 -6.33 10.39
N LEU A 118 4.39 -5.70 9.24
CA LEU A 118 3.44 -5.88 8.16
C LEU A 118 4.08 -6.70 7.05
N LEU A 119 3.23 -7.39 6.30
CA LEU A 119 3.61 -8.13 5.11
C LEU A 119 2.81 -7.61 3.93
N VAL A 120 3.50 -7.24 2.86
CA VAL A 120 2.89 -6.86 1.60
C VAL A 120 3.10 -7.99 0.61
N LEU A 121 2.02 -8.45 -0.01
CA LEU A 121 2.09 -9.48 -1.04
C LEU A 121 1.77 -8.91 -2.42
N GLY A 122 2.45 -9.43 -3.44
CA GLY A 122 2.20 -9.02 -4.80
C GLY A 122 2.79 -9.95 -5.86
N TYR A 123 2.50 -9.64 -7.12
CA TYR A 123 3.00 -10.37 -8.29
C TYR A 123 3.90 -9.48 -9.14
N PRO A 124 5.08 -9.07 -8.63
CA PRO A 124 6.04 -8.36 -9.46
C PRO A 124 6.55 -9.26 -10.58
N ALA A 125 6.96 -8.65 -11.69
CA ALA A 125 7.48 -9.38 -12.84
C ALA A 125 8.62 -10.35 -12.48
N SER A 126 9.43 -10.01 -11.48
CA SER A 126 10.55 -10.83 -10.97
C SER A 126 10.12 -12.12 -10.27
N ALA A 127 8.88 -12.22 -9.79
CA ALA A 127 8.36 -13.40 -9.09
C ALA A 127 7.72 -14.44 -10.03
N GLY A 128 7.60 -14.09 -11.31
CA GLY A 128 6.83 -14.87 -12.27
C GLY A 128 5.31 -14.75 -12.05
N PRO A 129 4.51 -15.49 -12.83
CA PRO A 129 3.07 -15.23 -12.91
C PRO A 129 2.25 -15.90 -11.80
N THR A 130 2.78 -16.89 -11.09
CA THR A 130 2.02 -17.77 -10.18
C THR A 130 2.44 -17.69 -8.72
N ASN A 131 3.65 -17.21 -8.42
CA ASN A 131 4.15 -17.09 -7.06
C ASN A 131 4.04 -15.65 -6.56
N ALA A 132 3.36 -15.46 -5.42
CA ALA A 132 3.34 -14.17 -4.74
C ALA A 132 4.71 -13.88 -4.12
N ALA A 133 5.27 -12.71 -4.42
CA ALA A 133 6.40 -12.14 -3.70
C ALA A 133 5.94 -11.42 -2.44
N GLU A 134 6.85 -11.36 -1.47
CA GLU A 134 6.64 -10.72 -0.18
C GLU A 134 7.56 -9.52 -0.02
N ALA A 135 7.04 -8.49 0.61
CA ALA A 135 7.83 -7.39 1.13
C ALA A 135 7.42 -7.11 2.59
N VAL A 136 8.38 -7.24 3.50
CA VAL A 136 8.26 -6.84 4.89
C VAL A 136 8.15 -5.32 4.97
N ALA A 137 7.15 -4.86 5.70
CA ALA A 137 6.82 -3.46 5.88
C ALA A 137 6.58 -3.16 7.37
N SER A 138 6.54 -1.88 7.70
CA SER A 138 6.21 -1.42 9.03
C SER A 138 5.40 -0.13 8.94
N LEU A 139 4.45 0.05 9.86
CA LEU A 139 3.88 1.38 10.09
C LEU A 139 4.96 2.25 10.72
N GLN A 140 5.33 3.32 10.04
CA GLN A 140 6.22 4.33 10.58
C GLN A 140 5.37 5.58 10.81
N ASN A 141 4.87 5.72 12.04
CA ASN A 141 4.14 6.91 12.53
C ASN A 141 5.03 8.16 12.67
N GLN A 142 6.25 8.15 12.11
CA GLN A 142 7.06 9.36 12.07
C GLN A 142 6.37 10.37 11.15
N LYS A 143 6.43 11.66 11.53
CA LYS A 143 5.83 12.77 10.79
C LYS A 143 6.09 12.55 9.30
N LEU A 144 5.04 12.16 8.57
CA LEU A 144 5.09 12.18 7.12
C LEU A 144 5.55 13.58 6.74
N PRO A 145 6.63 13.71 5.96
CA PRO A 145 7.03 15.03 5.48
C PRO A 145 5.80 15.69 4.89
N SER A 146 5.60 16.99 5.14
CA SER A 146 4.36 17.71 4.82
C SER A 146 3.88 17.46 3.38
N TYR A 147 4.84 17.21 2.49
CA TYR A 147 4.62 16.80 1.12
C TYR A 147 3.87 15.46 0.97
N VAL A 148 4.20 14.41 1.73
CA VAL A 148 3.48 13.12 1.71
C VAL A 148 2.10 13.24 2.35
N GLY A 149 1.95 14.03 3.40
CA GLY A 149 0.64 14.34 3.98
C GLY A 149 -0.31 15.10 3.02
N SER A 150 0.22 15.74 1.98
CA SER A 150 -0.57 16.35 0.91
C SER A 150 -0.95 15.38 -0.23
N MET A 151 -0.36 14.18 -0.26
CA MET A 151 -0.56 13.17 -1.31
C MET A 151 -1.52 12.04 -0.91
N ALA A 152 -1.59 11.71 0.38
CA ALA A 152 -2.45 10.67 0.92
C ALA A 152 -2.81 10.98 2.37
N ASP A 153 -3.92 10.42 2.86
CA ASP A 153 -4.20 10.46 4.30
C ASP A 153 -3.00 9.80 5.02
N PRO A 154 -2.44 10.42 6.06
CA PRO A 154 -1.37 9.80 6.84
C PRO A 154 -1.62 8.36 7.31
N ARG A 155 -2.90 7.97 7.43
CA ARG A 155 -3.35 6.61 7.78
C ARG A 155 -3.31 5.61 6.62
N GLU A 156 -2.93 6.06 5.42
CA GLU A 156 -2.86 5.29 4.17
C GLU A 156 -1.43 5.07 3.68
N VAL A 157 -0.45 5.53 4.46
CA VAL A 157 0.96 5.39 4.12
C VAL A 157 1.58 4.28 4.97
N VAL A 158 2.17 3.31 4.28
CA VAL A 158 2.89 2.19 4.89
C VAL A 158 4.31 2.15 4.33
N TRP A 159 5.31 2.18 5.21
CA TRP A 159 6.71 2.15 4.79
C TRP A 159 7.16 0.71 4.58
N ILE A 160 7.75 0.42 3.43
CA ILE A 160 8.22 -0.92 3.08
C ILE A 160 9.71 -0.98 3.39
N GLN A 161 10.14 -2.01 4.12
CA GLN A 161 11.50 -2.10 4.64
C GLN A 161 12.38 -3.04 3.81
N SER A 162 11.82 -4.08 3.22
CA SER A 162 12.59 -5.08 2.46
C SER A 162 12.36 -4.97 0.95
N ALA A 163 13.45 -4.90 0.19
CA ALA A 163 13.56 -4.92 -1.27
C ALA A 163 12.95 -3.71 -2.03
N PRO A 164 13.48 -3.38 -3.23
CA PRO A 164 12.86 -2.42 -4.11
C PRO A 164 11.51 -2.97 -4.58
N VAL A 165 10.44 -2.24 -4.26
CA VAL A 165 9.09 -2.68 -4.58
C VAL A 165 8.67 -2.03 -5.89
N THR A 166 8.27 -2.87 -6.83
CA THR A 166 8.13 -2.54 -8.26
C THR A 166 6.70 -2.82 -8.73
N HIS A 167 6.43 -2.63 -10.03
CA HIS A 167 5.14 -2.97 -10.62
C HIS A 167 4.69 -4.39 -10.28
N GLY A 168 3.37 -4.58 -10.14
CA GLY A 168 2.76 -5.87 -9.85
C GLY A 168 2.23 -6.01 -8.43
N TYR A 169 2.69 -5.19 -7.47
CA TYR A 169 2.11 -5.16 -6.12
C TYR A 169 0.80 -4.35 -6.03
N SER A 170 0.46 -3.51 -7.01
CA SER A 170 -0.79 -2.75 -7.04
C SER A 170 -2.01 -3.66 -6.88
N GLY A 171 -2.84 -3.39 -5.87
CA GLY A 171 -4.00 -4.17 -5.47
C GLY A 171 -3.71 -5.28 -4.45
N GLY A 172 -2.44 -5.47 -4.08
CA GLY A 172 -2.02 -6.46 -3.09
C GLY A 172 -2.42 -6.11 -1.66
N PRO A 173 -2.61 -7.12 -0.79
CA PRO A 173 -2.93 -6.90 0.60
C PRO A 173 -1.71 -6.44 1.38
N ILE A 174 -1.94 -5.54 2.32
CA ILE A 174 -1.03 -5.23 3.42
C ILE A 174 -1.59 -5.94 4.65
N VAL A 175 -0.88 -6.95 5.15
CA VAL A 175 -1.33 -7.88 6.19
C VAL A 175 -0.56 -7.66 7.48
N ASP A 176 -1.26 -7.60 8.60
CA ASP A 176 -0.62 -7.71 9.92
C ASP A 176 -0.27 -9.17 10.19
N THR A 177 1.02 -9.48 10.33
CA THR A 177 1.50 -10.85 10.50
C THR A 177 1.07 -11.48 11.81
N ARG A 178 0.63 -10.68 12.80
CA ARG A 178 0.12 -11.20 14.07
C ARG A 178 -1.33 -11.65 13.97
N SER A 179 -2.18 -10.83 13.37
CA SER A 179 -3.63 -11.13 13.28
C SER A 179 -4.02 -11.87 12.00
N GLY A 180 -3.19 -11.83 10.95
CA GLY A 180 -3.56 -12.29 9.62
C GLY A 180 -4.57 -11.38 8.90
N ALA A 181 -4.93 -10.26 9.51
CA ALA A 181 -5.92 -9.34 8.95
C ALA A 181 -5.27 -8.31 8.02
N VAL A 182 -6.01 -7.95 6.97
CA VAL A 182 -5.63 -6.89 6.04
C VAL A 182 -5.83 -5.54 6.71
N VAL A 183 -4.77 -4.75 6.74
CA VAL A 183 -4.76 -3.38 7.25
C VAL A 183 -4.88 -2.33 6.14
N GLY A 184 -4.57 -2.70 4.91
CA GLY A 184 -4.74 -1.84 3.75
C GLY A 184 -4.52 -2.58 2.44
N LEU A 185 -4.70 -1.86 1.33
CA LEU A 185 -4.46 -2.34 -0.02
C LEU A 185 -3.41 -1.44 -0.67
N VAL A 186 -2.51 -2.03 -1.45
CA VAL A 186 -1.48 -1.27 -2.17
C VAL A 186 -2.11 -0.55 -3.35
N LYS A 187 -2.20 0.77 -3.30
CA LYS A 187 -2.62 1.62 -4.43
C LYS A 187 -1.45 1.93 -5.35
N ALA A 188 -0.38 2.41 -4.75
CA ALA A 188 0.81 2.84 -5.47
C ALA A 188 2.02 2.58 -4.58
N MET A 189 3.19 2.43 -5.22
CA MET A 189 4.44 2.31 -4.52
C MET A 189 5.44 3.34 -5.04
N VAL A 190 6.21 3.90 -4.12
CA VAL A 190 7.30 4.81 -4.42
C VAL A 190 8.61 4.06 -4.23
N GLU A 191 9.42 4.00 -5.28
CA GLU A 191 10.70 3.31 -5.28
C GLU A 191 11.70 3.96 -4.29
N GLY A 192 12.50 3.13 -3.64
CA GLY A 192 13.49 3.58 -2.67
C GLY A 192 14.53 4.54 -3.27
N ASP A 193 14.99 4.31 -4.50
CA ASP A 193 15.95 5.19 -5.19
C ASP A 193 15.41 6.59 -5.45
N PHE A 194 14.10 6.72 -5.60
CA PHE A 194 13.45 8.01 -5.66
C PHE A 194 13.46 8.69 -4.28
N LEU A 195 13.05 7.96 -3.24
CA LEU A 195 13.01 8.47 -1.87
C LEU A 195 14.40 8.87 -1.35
N ARG A 196 15.46 8.14 -1.73
CA ARG A 196 16.87 8.48 -1.43
C ARG A 196 17.31 9.88 -1.89
N ARG A 197 16.63 10.45 -2.89
CA ARG A 197 16.93 11.79 -3.41
C ARG A 197 16.21 12.89 -2.65
N ILE A 198 15.30 12.54 -1.75
CA ILE A 198 14.56 13.48 -0.90
C ILE A 198 15.20 13.47 0.49
N ASP A 199 15.63 14.65 0.93
CA ASP A 199 16.23 14.82 2.26
C ASP A 199 15.25 14.39 3.37
N GLY A 200 15.76 13.61 4.33
CA GLY A 200 14.98 13.07 5.44
C GLY A 200 14.03 11.89 5.13
N MET A 201 14.00 11.37 3.90
CA MET A 201 13.21 10.17 3.56
C MET A 201 14.01 8.88 3.74
N PRO A 202 13.38 7.78 4.20
CA PRO A 202 14.02 6.48 4.20
C PRO A 202 14.32 6.03 2.78
N ALA A 203 15.46 5.35 2.60
CA ALA A 203 15.91 4.82 1.31
C ALA A 203 15.10 3.60 0.82
N ASN A 204 14.14 3.14 1.63
CA ASN A 204 13.34 1.95 1.38
C ASN A 204 12.03 2.36 0.69
N GLY A 205 11.38 1.43 -0.02
CA GLY A 205 10.14 1.74 -0.75
C GLY A 205 8.98 2.19 0.17
N MET A 206 7.97 2.82 -0.40
CA MET A 206 6.76 3.22 0.32
C MET A 206 5.53 2.67 -0.38
N ALA A 207 4.64 2.00 0.34
CA ALA A 207 3.31 1.66 -0.12
C ALA A 207 2.34 2.76 0.31
N ILE A 208 1.47 3.16 -0.61
CA ILE A 208 0.35 4.03 -0.34
C ILE A 208 -0.91 3.25 -0.73
N GLY A 209 -1.98 3.34 0.04
CA GLY A 209 -3.29 2.96 -0.45
C GLY A 209 -4.37 2.86 0.62
N PRO A 210 -5.61 2.53 0.22
CA PRO A 210 -6.77 2.70 1.06
C PRO A 210 -6.62 1.91 2.37
N SER A 211 -6.86 2.62 3.47
CA SER A 211 -6.88 2.02 4.80
C SER A 211 -8.04 1.02 4.94
N THR A 212 -7.96 0.19 5.97
CA THR A 212 -9.02 -0.77 6.30
C THR A 212 -10.39 -0.11 6.44
N THR A 213 -10.44 1.12 6.96
CA THR A 213 -11.66 1.90 7.08
C THR A 213 -12.29 2.15 5.71
N ARG A 214 -11.49 2.55 4.71
CA ARG A 214 -11.99 2.79 3.35
C ARG A 214 -12.42 1.50 2.68
N LEU A 215 -11.66 0.42 2.84
CA LEU A 215 -12.00 -0.89 2.30
C LEU A 215 -13.34 -1.39 2.86
N LYS A 216 -13.56 -1.25 4.18
CA LYS A 216 -14.83 -1.60 4.81
C LYS A 216 -15.97 -0.73 4.35
N SER A 217 -15.79 0.58 4.30
CA SER A 217 -16.82 1.48 3.78
C SER A 217 -17.18 1.17 2.33
N PHE A 218 -16.22 0.76 1.50
CA PHE A 218 -16.47 0.30 0.14
C PHE A 218 -17.28 -1.00 0.13
N LEU A 219 -16.83 -2.04 0.83
CA LEU A 219 -17.55 -3.31 0.92
C LEU A 219 -18.95 -3.17 1.50
N GLN A 220 -19.14 -2.31 2.50
CA GLN A 220 -20.45 -2.09 3.10
C GLN A 220 -21.47 -1.49 2.11
N ARG A 221 -21.00 -0.68 1.15
CA ARG A 221 -21.87 -0.12 0.10
C ARG A 221 -22.14 -1.13 -1.02
N GLU A 222 -21.11 -1.83 -1.48
CA GLU A 222 -21.19 -2.64 -2.70
C GLU A 222 -21.55 -4.11 -2.43
N ALA A 223 -21.20 -4.63 -1.25
CA ALA A 223 -21.35 -6.03 -0.87
C ALA A 223 -21.46 -6.21 0.67
N PRO A 224 -22.51 -5.66 1.32
CA PRO A 224 -22.64 -5.62 2.78
C PRO A 224 -22.63 -7.00 3.46
N GLN A 225 -22.95 -8.06 2.72
CA GLN A 225 -22.86 -9.44 3.19
C GLN A 225 -21.43 -9.88 3.52
N LEU A 226 -20.41 -9.27 2.91
CA LEU A 226 -19.00 -9.64 3.08
C LEU A 226 -18.39 -9.10 4.38
N ASP A 227 -18.98 -8.07 4.99
CA ASP A 227 -18.49 -7.46 6.24
C ASP A 227 -18.74 -8.36 7.48
N ARG A 228 -19.52 -9.44 7.32
CA ARG A 228 -20.01 -10.27 8.43
C ARG A 228 -19.33 -11.64 8.54
N MET A 229 -18.36 -11.96 7.69
CA MET A 229 -17.77 -13.29 7.71
C MET A 229 -16.82 -13.47 8.92
N PRO A 230 -16.98 -14.57 9.67
CA PRO A 230 -16.20 -14.82 10.87
C PRO A 230 -14.73 -15.03 10.52
N ASP A 231 -13.87 -14.58 11.44
CA ASP A 231 -12.45 -14.89 11.47
C ASP A 231 -12.33 -16.40 11.75
N ASN A 232 -12.30 -17.21 10.71
CA ASN A 232 -12.15 -18.66 10.84
C ASN A 232 -10.70 -18.91 11.27
N GLY A 233 -10.47 -18.84 12.58
CA GLY A 233 -9.19 -19.00 13.27
C GLY A 233 -8.56 -20.37 13.08
N THR A 234 -8.21 -20.71 11.84
CA THR A 234 -7.31 -21.80 11.54
C THR A 234 -5.94 -21.46 12.12
N ARG A 235 -5.30 -22.47 12.69
CA ARG A 235 -3.98 -22.40 13.36
C ARG A 235 -2.82 -22.23 12.37
N GLU A 236 -3.13 -21.80 11.15
CA GLU A 236 -2.19 -21.63 10.04
C GLU A 236 -1.54 -20.25 10.16
N ASP A 237 -0.24 -20.17 9.88
CA ASP A 237 0.51 -18.93 9.99
C ASP A 237 -0.07 -17.86 9.04
N ALA A 238 -0.22 -16.63 9.54
CA ALA A 238 -0.82 -15.50 8.83
C ALA A 238 -0.19 -15.28 7.44
N THR A 239 1.12 -15.49 7.34
CA THR A 239 1.89 -15.40 6.10
C THR A 239 1.42 -16.43 5.06
N THR A 240 1.19 -17.67 5.51
CA THR A 240 0.79 -18.76 4.63
C THR A 240 -0.63 -18.54 4.12
N THR A 241 -1.55 -18.16 5.01
CA THR A 241 -2.92 -17.76 4.63
C THR A 241 -2.91 -16.60 3.63
N ALA A 242 -2.10 -15.57 3.88
CA ALA A 242 -1.96 -14.42 3.00
C ALA A 242 -1.46 -14.80 1.60
N ARG A 243 -0.46 -15.68 1.50
CA ARG A 243 0.03 -16.20 0.21
C ARG A 243 -1.04 -16.96 -0.55
N ARG A 244 -1.81 -17.81 0.14
CA ARG A 244 -2.87 -18.64 -0.46
C ARG A 244 -4.08 -17.82 -0.93
N ALA A 245 -4.37 -16.72 -0.24
CA ALA A 245 -5.48 -15.83 -0.57
C ALA A 245 -5.13 -14.78 -1.65
N THR A 246 -3.84 -14.55 -1.91
CA THR A 246 -3.35 -13.54 -2.86
C THR A 246 -3.24 -14.14 -4.26
N VAL A 247 -3.70 -13.40 -5.28
CA VAL A 247 -3.76 -13.83 -6.68
C VAL A 247 -3.24 -12.76 -7.62
N HIS A 248 -2.69 -13.19 -8.76
CA HIS A 248 -2.27 -12.32 -9.85
C HIS A 248 -3.51 -11.92 -10.64
N VAL A 249 -3.74 -10.63 -10.82
CA VAL A 249 -4.85 -10.09 -11.61
C VAL A 249 -4.31 -9.70 -12.97
N LEU A 250 -4.90 -10.25 -14.03
CA LEU A 250 -4.60 -9.94 -15.43
C LEU A 250 -5.77 -9.17 -16.03
N CYS A 251 -5.45 -8.10 -16.75
CA CYS A 251 -6.38 -7.23 -17.44
C CYS A 251 -6.03 -7.22 -18.93
N TRP A 252 -7.02 -7.46 -19.79
CA TRP A 252 -6.87 -7.44 -21.24
C TRP A 252 -7.75 -6.33 -21.83
N PRO A 253 -7.24 -5.55 -22.80
CA PRO A 253 -7.98 -4.46 -23.45
C PRO A 253 -9.16 -4.98 -24.27
#